data_AF-A0A9W5IV91-F1
#
_entry.id   AF-A0A9W5IV91-F1
#
_cell.length_a   1.000
_cell.length_b   1.000
_cell.length_c   1.000
_cell.angle_alpha   90.00
_cell.angle_beta   90.00
_cell.angle_gamma   90.00
#
_symmetry.space_group_name_H-M   'P 1'
#
loop_
_entity.id
_entity.type
_entity.pdbx_description
1 polymer ?
#
loop_
_entity_poly.entity_id
_entity_poly.type
_entity_poly.pdbx_seq_one_letter_code
_entity_poly.pdbx_strand_id
1 'polypeptide(L)'
;MVPPSEIEEVYEISTYALYQGYEFWIKWASENEYLLNGNNNLTLMDKLNFKRVDKYGYEKLVKKDEVDLVYEKKELITDFFD
;
A
#
# COMPACT_ATOMS: atom_id res chain seq x y z
N MET A 1 11.67 -18.50 -18.92
CA MET A 1 12.23 -17.75 -17.76
C MET A 1 13.34 -16.87 -18.31
N VAL A 2 13.36 -15.59 -17.94
CA VAL A 2 14.41 -14.65 -18.35
C VAL A 2 15.57 -14.79 -17.35
N PRO A 3 16.84 -14.94 -17.79
CA PRO A 3 17.96 -15.02 -16.87
C PRO A 3 18.19 -13.66 -16.19
N PRO A 4 18.61 -13.62 -14.91
CA PRO A 4 18.93 -12.38 -14.19
C PRO A 4 19.86 -11.43 -14.97
N SER A 5 20.81 -11.99 -15.72
CA SER A 5 21.76 -11.23 -16.54
C SER A 5 21.13 -10.45 -17.70
N GLU A 6 19.90 -10.75 -18.09
CA GLU A 6 19.14 -10.02 -19.13
C GLU A 6 18.18 -8.98 -18.53
N ILE A 7 18.10 -8.88 -17.20
CA ILE A 7 17.24 -7.90 -16.51
C ILE A 7 18.10 -6.68 -16.16
N GLU A 8 17.85 -5.57 -16.85
CA GLU A 8 18.62 -4.32 -16.65
C GLU A 8 18.20 -3.58 -15.38
N GLU A 9 16.89 -3.49 -15.12
CA GLU A 9 16.32 -2.73 -14.01
C GLU A 9 15.12 -3.47 -13.42
N VAL A 10 14.99 -3.43 -12.09
CA VAL A 10 13.83 -3.96 -11.38
C VAL A 10 13.15 -2.82 -10.64
N TYR A 11 11.85 -2.69 -10.82
CA TYR A 11 11.04 -1.68 -10.14
C TYR A 11 10.02 -2.33 -9.22
N GLU A 12 9.88 -1.77 -8.01
CA GLU A 12 8.69 -1.98 -7.20
C GLU A 12 7.66 -0.90 -7.55
N ILE A 13 6.46 -1.32 -7.92
CA ILE A 13 5.34 -0.43 -8.19
C ILE A 13 4.27 -0.69 -7.13
N SER A 14 3.98 0.34 -6.34
CA SER A 14 3.01 0.27 -5.24
C SER A 14 2.00 1.41 -5.36
N THR A 15 0.72 1.10 -5.20
CA THR A 15 -0.37 2.09 -5.27
C THR A 15 -0.75 2.58 -3.88
N TYR A 16 -0.88 3.88 -3.71
CA TYR A 16 -1.21 4.53 -2.44
C TYR A 16 -2.48 5.36 -2.54
N ALA A 17 -3.15 5.51 -1.40
CA ALA A 17 -4.31 6.35 -1.19
C ALA A 17 -4.03 7.40 -0.12
N LEU A 18 -4.51 8.63 -0.33
CA LEU A 18 -4.63 9.65 0.70
C LEU A 18 -6.03 9.55 1.31
N TYR A 19 -6.12 9.14 2.57
CA TYR A 19 -7.38 8.96 3.30
C TYR A 19 -7.34 9.79 4.58
N GLN A 20 -8.26 10.76 4.69
CA GLN A 20 -8.35 11.70 5.82
C GLN A 20 -7.02 12.41 6.12
N GLY A 21 -6.27 12.76 5.06
CA GLY A 21 -4.97 13.45 5.17
C GLY A 21 -3.77 12.55 5.49
N TYR A 22 -3.93 11.23 5.51
CA TYR A 22 -2.84 10.27 5.74
C TYR A 22 -2.67 9.32 4.54
N GLU A 23 -1.41 9.02 4.21
CA GLU A 23 -1.06 8.11 3.12
C GLU A 23 -1.10 6.65 3.60
N PHE A 24 -1.75 5.78 2.82
CA PHE A 24 -1.80 4.33 3.06
C PHE A 24 -1.56 3.56 1.76
N TRP A 25 -0.86 2.43 1.86
CA TRP A 25 -0.72 1.50 0.74
C TRP A 25 -2.06 0.80 0.45
N ILE A 26 -2.44 0.72 -0.82
CA ILE A 26 -3.61 -0.04 -1.25
C ILE A 26 -3.19 -1.48 -1.47
N LYS A 27 -3.55 -2.36 -0.52
CA LYS A 27 -3.27 -3.79 -0.59
C LYS A 27 -4.13 -4.49 -1.63
N TRP A 28 -5.36 -4.01 -1.81
CA TRP A 28 -6.31 -4.55 -2.78
C TRP A 28 -7.37 -3.51 -3.16
N ALA A 29 -7.91 -3.63 -4.38
CA ALA A 29 -8.97 -2.76 -4.88
C ALA A 29 -10.11 -3.60 -5.48
N SER A 30 -11.35 -3.24 -5.12
CA SER A 30 -12.57 -3.74 -5.75
C SER A 30 -13.13 -2.72 -6.73
N GLU A 31 -14.34 -2.95 -7.25
CA GLU A 31 -15.07 -1.96 -8.04
C GLU A 31 -15.32 -0.66 -7.24
N ASN A 32 -15.72 -0.78 -5.97
CA ASN A 32 -16.21 0.34 -5.16
C ASN A 32 -15.40 0.63 -3.90
N GLU A 33 -14.42 -0.21 -3.57
CA GLU A 33 -13.69 -0.13 -2.30
C GLU A 33 -12.18 -0.33 -2.47
N TYR A 34 -11.43 0.20 -1.52
CA TYR A 34 -10.00 -0.05 -1.33
C TYR A 34 -9.76 -0.70 0.02
N LEU A 35 -8.91 -1.73 0.03
CA LEU A 35 -8.33 -2.27 1.24
C LEU A 35 -7.00 -1.54 1.51
N LEU A 36 -7.03 -0.66 2.50
CA LEU A 36 -5.86 0.08 2.96
C LEU A 36 -5.06 -0.75 3.96
N ASN A 37 -3.75 -0.81 3.76
CA ASN A 37 -2.81 -1.34 4.73
C ASN A 37 -2.36 -0.21 5.67
N GLY A 38 -2.57 -0.44 6.96
CA GLY A 38 -2.20 0.47 8.03
C GLY A 38 -0.69 0.48 8.28
N ASN A 39 -0.27 1.27 9.27
CA ASN A 39 1.12 1.38 9.68
C ASN A 39 1.28 1.15 11.20
N ASN A 40 2.52 1.21 11.68
CA ASN A 40 2.84 0.93 13.09
C ASN A 40 2.42 2.03 14.08
N ASN A 41 1.79 3.12 13.62
CA ASN A 41 1.26 4.16 14.50
C ASN A 41 -0.09 3.73 15.10
N LEU A 42 -0.05 3.04 16.23
CA LEU A 42 -1.23 2.46 16.89
C LEU A 42 -2.29 3.52 17.23
N THR A 43 -1.88 4.69 17.68
CA THR A 43 -2.79 5.81 17.99
C THR A 43 -3.55 6.27 16.76
N LEU A 44 -2.87 6.32 15.61
CA LEU A 44 -3.52 6.67 14.34
C LEU A 44 -4.44 5.56 13.85
N MET A 45 -4.02 4.29 13.97
CA MET A 45 -4.83 3.15 13.55
C MET A 45 -6.14 3.08 14.33
N ASP A 46 -6.08 3.32 15.64
CA ASP A 46 -7.26 3.41 16.50
C ASP A 46 -8.16 4.59 16.12
N LYS A 47 -7.59 5.79 15.97
CA LYS A 47 -8.33 7.00 15.57
C LYS A 47 -9.07 6.83 14.24
N LEU A 48 -8.46 6.15 13.27
CA LEU A 48 -9.04 5.92 11.95
C LEU A 48 -9.89 4.63 11.87
N ASN A 49 -10.06 3.92 12.98
CA ASN A 49 -10.78 2.65 13.05
C ASN A 49 -10.26 1.61 12.05
N PHE A 50 -8.95 1.44 11.97
CA PHE A 50 -8.32 0.29 11.31
C PHE A 50 -8.45 -0.94 12.20
N LYS A 51 -8.68 -2.10 11.60
CA LYS A 51 -8.80 -3.36 12.32
C LYS A 51 -7.47 -4.08 12.31
N ARG A 52 -7.03 -4.56 13.47
CA ARG A 52 -5.87 -5.44 13.55
C ARG A 52 -6.20 -6.79 12.92
N VAL A 53 -5.43 -7.21 11.93
CA VAL A 53 -5.61 -8.48 11.20
C VAL A 53 -4.52 -9.49 11.51
N ASP A 54 -3.34 -9.03 11.95
CA ASP A 54 -2.25 -9.91 12.39
C ASP A 54 -1.44 -9.29 13.56
N LYS A 55 -0.31 -9.88 13.93
CA LYS A 55 0.54 -9.38 15.02
C LYS A 55 1.02 -7.93 14.80
N TYR A 56 1.22 -7.51 13.55
CA TYR A 56 1.74 -6.21 13.14
C TYR A 56 0.87 -5.49 12.10
N GLY A 57 -0.08 -6.19 11.49
CA GLY A 57 -0.92 -5.70 10.40
C GLY A 57 -2.23 -5.11 10.89
N TYR A 58 -2.53 -3.92 10.37
CA TYR A 58 -3.80 -3.24 10.50
C TYR A 58 -4.37 -3.02 9.10
N GLU A 59 -5.67 -3.22 8.93
CA GLU A 59 -6.33 -3.05 7.64
C GLU A 59 -7.65 -2.30 7.79
N LYS A 60 -8.01 -1.57 6.73
CA LYS A 60 -9.30 -0.90 6.65
C LYS A 60 -9.85 -0.98 5.23
N LEU A 61 -11.09 -1.43 5.12
CA LEU A 61 -11.88 -1.30 3.89
C LEU A 61 -12.52 0.10 3.89
N VAL A 62 -12.31 0.86 2.81
CA VAL A 62 -12.88 2.20 2.61
C VAL A 62 -13.54 2.26 1.24
N LYS A 63 -14.55 3.09 1.08
CA LYS A 63 -15.13 3.32 -0.25
C LYS A 63 -14.22 4.24 -1.06
N LYS A 64 -14.25 4.11 -2.39
CA LYS A 64 -13.41 4.94 -3.27
C LYS A 64 -13.74 6.44 -3.19
N ASP A 65 -14.99 6.80 -2.91
CA ASP A 65 -15.44 8.19 -2.74
C ASP A 65 -15.03 8.82 -1.41
N GLU A 66 -14.55 8.02 -0.45
CA GLU A 66 -13.99 8.50 0.83
C GLU A 66 -12.48 8.77 0.77
N VAL A 67 -11.84 8.50 -0.37
CA VAL A 67 -10.40 8.68 -0.59
C VAL A 67 -10.14 9.96 -1.37
N ASP A 68 -9.22 10.79 -0.88
CA ASP A 68 -8.92 12.11 -1.45
C ASP A 68 -8.10 12.01 -2.74
N LEU A 69 -7.15 11.06 -2.79
CA LEU A 69 -6.24 10.88 -3.92
C LEU A 69 -5.75 9.43 -3.99
N VAL A 70 -5.57 8.91 -5.21
CA VAL A 70 -4.89 7.63 -5.47
C VAL A 70 -3.75 7.86 -6.45
N TYR A 71 -2.58 7.27 -6.20
CA TYR A 71 -1.40 7.41 -7.05
C TYR A 71 -0.44 6.22 -6.93
N GLU A 72 0.40 6.06 -7.94
CA GLU A 72 1.46 5.05 -7.97
C GLU A 72 2.79 5.64 -7.53
N LYS A 73 3.55 4.87 -6.77
CA LYS A 73 4.98 5.10 -6.53
C LYS A 73 5.78 4.03 -7.24
N LYS A 74 6.88 4.44 -7.87
CA LYS A 74 7.83 3.55 -8.54
C LYS A 74 9.18 3.71 -7.87
N GLU A 75 9.72 2.61 -7.38
CA GLU A 75 11.03 2.55 -6.71
C GLU A 75 11.94 1.62 -7.49
N LEU A 76 13.14 2.11 -7.85
CA LEU A 76 14.17 1.31 -8.49
C LEU A 76 14.86 0.46 -7.42
N ILE A 77 14.85 -0.86 -7.59
CA ILE A 77 15.53 -1.82 -6.72
C ILE A 77 16.93 -2.06 -7.29
N THR A 78 17.95 -1.64 -6.55
CA THR A 78 19.34 -1.70 -7.01
C THR A 78 20.07 -3.00 -6.67
N ASP A 79 19.53 -3.79 -5.74
CA ASP A 79 20.14 -4.97 -5.12
C ASP A 79 19.26 -6.23 -5.27
N PHE A 80 18.36 -6.27 -6.26
CA PHE A 80 17.36 -7.34 -6.41
C PHE A 80 17.97 -8.74 -6.59
N PHE A 81 19.20 -8.84 -7.11
CA PHE A 81 19.89 -10.10 -7.40
C PHE A 81 21.06 -10.40 -6.45
N ASP A 82 21.27 -9.58 -5.41
CA ASP A 82 22.32 -9.78 -4.40
C ASP A 82 21.94 -10.83 -3.34
#